data_AF-A0A945S7K6-F1
#
_entry.id   AF-A0A945S7K6-F1
#
_cell.length_a   1.000
_cell.length_b   1.000
_cell.length_c   1.000
_cell.angle_alpha   90.00
_cell.angle_beta   90.00
_cell.angle_gamma   90.00
#
_symmetry.space_group_name_H-M   'P 1'
#
loop_
_entity.id
_entity.type
_entity.pdbx_description
1 polymer ?
#
loop_
_entity_poly.entity_id
_entity_poly.type
_entity_poly.pdbx_seq_one_letter_code
_entity_poly.pdbx_strand_id
1 'polypeptide(L)'
;MTVKRCVIGILVALSTAGAFTARAADRDYPKAVAEARQAGNLAEVNRLCKEWVGKAPGDEKPYIILGQVYAESGMVDRAVEQFELAAEANPLSPMPRCELGLLFVRQRQPDAARREFELALKINPRHVPSMLGKARIELAKGQPEGALAEARKILASTPESTEAAVFASECLLALGKPEEALGELKTVAGQAVDNADLCYVRAAALDLAGRVDEAQDAWRQFLQLEPEGERARRVEGGFVVLTVRTLGISLSTSVWSITFSPDGRHVALMTHKGIFRSLSAGPGEPKLITPCPKLWKLRTLRWSPDGTTLAYSLYRAKPAKEYQLMLVGAVPGQQPQRVELAEQRMPGGPRWSPSGQQLLYYAATDDVLCIWDRASGEHRIVKLVNEAGQHVYAAQADYTPDGRELVAEAVMRVDGKLRRGCYRATAATGRIVAKLFDQGDERFHSPAVSEDGIAVVGWSEGSKPSGFDVASTRPPSKRVRVLDAGPREPTWHPEGRKLLAPLTIPGVPTLVEISLGGLDRRPLRLSTRRETKTLTVTAASQSEEAQQVSLRWEAFDSESLRLGEPGVSEEIVELKPEERGEWPLELSPEQAKSVQTIKVTVLNQDGVGAVKLIDWTEEGQ
;
A
#
# COMPACT_ATOMS: atom_id res chain seq x y z
N MET A 1 -40.20 -74.08 -26.88
CA MET A 1 -41.47 -74.76 -26.55
C MET A 1 -42.46 -73.72 -26.03
N THR A 2 -43.46 -73.41 -26.86
CA THR A 2 -44.91 -73.35 -26.53
C THR A 2 -45.30 -72.78 -25.13
N VAL A 3 -45.88 -71.57 -25.01
CA VAL A 3 -47.35 -71.22 -25.03
C VAL A 3 -48.04 -71.51 -23.67
N LYS A 4 -48.77 -70.62 -22.95
CA LYS A 4 -50.11 -69.96 -23.19
C LYS A 4 -50.43 -69.07 -21.94
N ARG A 5 -50.67 -67.74 -22.01
CA ARG A 5 -51.94 -66.97 -22.11
C ARG A 5 -53.02 -67.12 -20.98
N CYS A 6 -53.34 -66.00 -20.31
CA CYS A 6 -54.65 -65.33 -20.09
C CYS A 6 -54.36 -64.07 -19.21
N VAL A 7 -54.59 -62.78 -19.51
CA VAL A 7 -55.65 -61.96 -20.15
C VAL A 7 -56.84 -61.60 -19.23
N ILE A 8 -56.75 -60.37 -18.69
CA ILE A 8 -57.77 -59.31 -18.45
C ILE A 8 -58.71 -59.40 -17.22
N GLY A 9 -58.69 -58.32 -16.42
CA GLY A 9 -59.67 -57.98 -15.40
C GLY A 9 -59.50 -56.60 -14.72
N ILE A 10 -59.55 -55.52 -15.51
CA ILE A 10 -60.12 -54.19 -15.19
C ILE A 10 -59.39 -53.23 -14.19
N LEU A 11 -59.01 -52.06 -14.74
CA LEU A 11 -58.72 -50.78 -14.08
C LEU A 11 -59.90 -50.27 -13.23
N VAL A 12 -59.63 -49.54 -12.15
CA VAL A 12 -59.98 -48.10 -11.95
C VAL A 12 -59.77 -47.69 -10.48
N ALA A 13 -59.11 -46.53 -10.32
CA ALA A 13 -59.09 -45.65 -9.16
C ALA A 13 -58.38 -46.11 -7.87
N LEU A 14 -57.12 -45.67 -7.71
CA LEU A 14 -56.74 -44.79 -6.60
C LEU A 14 -55.39 -44.15 -6.91
N SER A 15 -55.49 -42.96 -7.47
CA SER A 15 -54.45 -41.94 -7.47
C SER A 15 -54.11 -41.54 -6.02
N THR A 16 -52.83 -41.30 -5.80
CA THR A 16 -52.28 -40.28 -4.88
C THR A 16 -52.61 -40.43 -3.38
N ALA A 17 -51.87 -41.30 -2.69
CA ALA A 17 -51.48 -41.09 -1.30
C ALA A 17 -50.25 -41.96 -0.95
N GLY A 18 -49.18 -41.83 -1.73
CA GLY A 18 -48.01 -42.71 -1.58
C GLY A 18 -46.77 -42.18 -2.26
N ALA A 19 -46.57 -40.86 -2.26
CA ALA A 19 -45.34 -40.23 -2.74
C ALA A 19 -45.28 -38.77 -2.27
N PHE A 20 -44.92 -38.54 -1.01
CA PHE A 20 -44.08 -37.40 -0.58
C PHE A 20 -43.87 -37.43 0.94
N THR A 21 -43.16 -38.43 1.44
CA THR A 21 -42.39 -38.26 2.68
C THR A 21 -40.94 -38.64 2.38
N ALA A 22 -40.39 -38.03 1.33
CA ALA A 22 -38.95 -37.89 1.20
C ALA A 22 -38.52 -36.87 2.24
N ARG A 23 -38.14 -37.39 3.40
CA ARG A 23 -37.21 -36.85 4.40
C ARG A 23 -36.47 -35.60 3.88
N ALA A 24 -36.96 -34.41 4.23
CA ALA A 24 -36.17 -33.18 4.21
C ALA A 24 -35.11 -33.32 5.30
N ALA A 25 -34.06 -34.08 4.98
CA ALA A 25 -32.92 -34.29 5.84
C ALA A 25 -32.09 -33.00 5.89
N ASP A 26 -31.94 -32.47 7.10
CA ASP A 26 -30.93 -31.54 7.63
C ASP A 26 -30.12 -30.76 6.59
N ARG A 27 -30.63 -29.58 6.22
CA ARG A 27 -29.80 -28.56 5.59
C ARG A 27 -28.69 -28.20 6.57
N ASP A 28 -27.43 -28.38 6.16
CA ASP A 28 -26.27 -27.91 6.92
C ASP A 28 -26.23 -26.36 6.85
N TYR A 29 -26.96 -25.74 7.77
CA TYR A 29 -27.03 -24.28 7.87
C TYR A 29 -25.65 -23.63 8.07
N PRO A 30 -24.76 -24.12 8.96
CA PRO A 30 -23.41 -23.60 9.06
C PRO A 30 -22.69 -23.51 7.72
N LYS A 31 -22.71 -24.59 6.93
CA LYS A 31 -22.04 -24.62 5.63
C LYS A 31 -22.70 -23.68 4.62
N ALA A 32 -24.03 -23.74 4.49
CA ALA A 32 -24.76 -22.90 3.54
C ALA A 32 -24.60 -21.40 3.82
N VAL A 33 -24.56 -21.02 5.11
CA VAL A 33 -24.33 -19.63 5.52
C VAL A 33 -22.89 -19.20 5.22
N ALA A 34 -21.89 -20.05 5.46
CA ALA A 34 -20.50 -19.77 5.12
C ALA A 34 -20.30 -19.53 3.61
N GLU A 35 -20.89 -20.38 2.76
CA GLU A 35 -20.86 -20.22 1.30
C GLU A 35 -21.52 -18.91 0.85
N ALA A 36 -22.70 -18.58 1.40
CA ALA A 36 -23.40 -17.34 1.10
C ALA A 36 -22.60 -16.10 1.54
N ARG A 37 -21.92 -16.16 2.69
CA ARG A 37 -21.05 -15.09 3.18
C ARG A 37 -19.82 -14.91 2.29
N GLN A 38 -19.18 -16.00 1.86
CA GLN A 38 -18.04 -15.94 0.94
C GLN A 38 -18.43 -15.36 -0.43
N ALA A 39 -19.66 -15.61 -0.89
CA ALA A 39 -20.19 -15.01 -2.11
C ALA A 39 -20.65 -13.55 -1.94
N GLY A 40 -20.54 -12.96 -0.75
CA GLY A 40 -21.02 -11.60 -0.44
C GLY A 40 -22.54 -11.45 -0.51
N ASN A 41 -23.30 -12.55 -0.49
CA ASN A 41 -24.76 -12.53 -0.63
C ASN A 41 -25.45 -12.37 0.74
N LEU A 42 -25.44 -11.14 1.26
CA LEU A 42 -26.00 -10.80 2.57
C LEU A 42 -27.50 -11.09 2.70
N ALA A 43 -28.26 -11.00 1.60
CA ALA A 43 -29.69 -11.33 1.60
C ALA A 43 -29.92 -12.82 1.86
N GLU A 44 -29.09 -13.67 1.25
CA GLU A 44 -29.15 -15.11 1.44
C GLU A 44 -28.66 -15.53 2.84
N VAL A 45 -27.61 -14.88 3.37
CA VAL A 45 -27.18 -15.08 4.77
C VAL A 45 -28.33 -14.78 5.73
N ASN A 46 -28.99 -13.63 5.57
CA ASN A 46 -30.13 -13.25 6.41
C ASN A 46 -31.28 -14.26 6.34
N ARG A 47 -31.60 -14.75 5.14
CA ARG A 47 -32.66 -15.75 4.94
C ARG A 47 -32.31 -17.08 5.62
N LEU A 48 -31.09 -17.58 5.41
CA LEU A 48 -30.62 -18.85 5.96
C LEU A 48 -30.53 -18.81 7.50
N CYS A 49 -30.03 -17.72 8.09
CA CYS A 49 -29.97 -17.59 9.55
C CYS A 49 -31.38 -17.53 10.17
N LYS A 50 -32.35 -16.86 9.54
CA LYS A 50 -33.75 -16.85 10.02
C LYS A 50 -34.39 -18.24 9.96
N GLU A 51 -34.12 -19.01 8.91
CA GLU A 51 -34.56 -20.40 8.80
C GLU A 51 -33.91 -21.29 9.88
N TRP A 52 -32.62 -21.10 10.14
CA TRP A 52 -31.89 -21.80 11.19
C TRP A 52 -32.50 -21.52 12.57
N VAL A 53 -32.75 -20.24 12.91
CA VAL A 53 -33.42 -19.85 14.16
C VAL A 53 -34.77 -20.55 14.30
N GLY A 54 -35.58 -20.62 13.23
CA GLY A 54 -36.88 -21.29 13.27
C GLY A 54 -36.79 -22.81 13.49
N LYS A 55 -35.65 -23.44 13.16
CA LYS A 55 -35.41 -24.89 13.32
C LYS A 55 -34.70 -25.23 14.63
N ALA A 56 -33.83 -24.35 15.11
CA ALA A 56 -33.06 -24.51 16.34
C ALA A 56 -33.03 -23.16 17.12
N PRO A 57 -34.11 -22.78 17.81
CA PRO A 57 -34.21 -21.47 18.47
C PRO A 57 -33.20 -21.21 19.59
N GLY A 58 -32.64 -22.28 20.17
CA GLY A 58 -31.62 -22.22 21.22
C GLY A 58 -30.17 -22.30 20.72
N ASP A 59 -29.96 -22.34 19.40
CA ASP A 59 -28.62 -22.25 18.82
C ASP A 59 -28.22 -20.77 18.69
N GLU A 60 -27.15 -20.36 19.37
CA GLU A 60 -26.70 -18.97 19.37
C GLU A 60 -26.02 -18.56 18.05
N LYS A 61 -25.51 -19.53 17.27
CA LYS A 61 -24.70 -19.28 16.06
C LYS A 61 -25.39 -18.42 15.00
N PRO A 62 -26.65 -18.68 14.60
CA PRO A 62 -27.31 -17.84 13.59
C PRO A 62 -27.45 -16.38 14.05
N TYR A 63 -27.68 -16.15 15.34
CA TYR A 63 -27.74 -14.80 15.91
C TYR A 63 -26.37 -14.12 15.91
N ILE A 64 -25.29 -14.83 16.29
CA ILE A 64 -23.92 -14.30 16.20
C ILE A 64 -23.57 -13.91 14.75
N ILE A 65 -23.88 -14.77 13.79
CA ILE A 65 -23.58 -14.51 12.37
C ILE A 65 -24.35 -13.28 11.87
N LEU A 66 -25.64 -13.18 12.19
CA LEU A 66 -26.44 -11.99 11.85
C LEU A 66 -25.88 -10.72 12.50
N GLY A 67 -25.48 -10.80 13.78
CA GLY A 67 -24.85 -9.70 14.49
C GLY A 67 -23.57 -9.22 13.81
N GLN A 68 -22.68 -10.14 13.41
CA GLN A 68 -21.46 -9.83 12.68
C GLN A 68 -21.75 -9.15 11.33
N VAL A 69 -22.71 -9.68 10.56
CA VAL A 69 -23.09 -9.11 9.25
C VAL A 69 -23.68 -7.70 9.40
N TYR A 70 -24.54 -7.49 10.41
CA TYR A 70 -25.08 -6.16 10.67
C TYR A 70 -24.00 -5.19 11.15
N ALA A 71 -23.03 -5.65 11.95
CA ALA A 71 -21.89 -4.84 12.37
C ALA A 71 -21.01 -4.42 11.18
N GLU A 72 -20.69 -5.35 10.29
CA GLU A 72 -19.95 -5.08 9.03
C GLU A 72 -20.70 -4.10 8.12
N SER A 73 -22.04 -4.14 8.14
CA SER A 73 -22.90 -3.24 7.38
C SER A 73 -23.18 -1.89 8.08
N GLY A 74 -22.55 -1.62 9.23
CA GLY A 74 -22.76 -0.41 10.02
C GLY A 74 -24.13 -0.30 10.69
N MET A 75 -24.94 -1.37 10.70
CA MET A 75 -26.25 -1.42 11.35
C MET A 75 -26.11 -1.79 12.83
N VAL A 76 -25.55 -0.86 13.61
CA VAL A 76 -25.11 -1.08 15.00
C VAL A 76 -26.24 -1.61 15.90
N ASP A 77 -27.40 -0.95 15.89
CA ASP A 77 -28.52 -1.32 16.77
C ASP A 77 -29.00 -2.75 16.50
N ARG A 78 -29.05 -3.14 15.22
CA ARG A 78 -29.39 -4.52 14.84
C ARG A 78 -28.32 -5.50 15.24
N ALA A 79 -27.05 -5.13 15.14
CA ALA A 79 -25.96 -5.99 15.59
C ALA A 79 -26.04 -6.26 17.09
N VAL A 80 -26.26 -5.21 17.90
CA VAL A 80 -26.47 -5.32 19.35
C VAL A 80 -27.65 -6.25 19.65
N GLU A 81 -28.80 -6.01 19.03
CA GLU A 81 -30.00 -6.85 19.22
C GLU A 81 -29.72 -8.33 18.94
N GLN A 82 -29.02 -8.64 17.84
CA GLN A 82 -28.71 -10.03 17.52
C GLN A 82 -27.70 -10.66 18.49
N PHE A 83 -26.69 -9.92 18.95
CA PHE A 83 -25.78 -10.46 19.96
C PHE A 83 -26.44 -10.63 21.33
N GLU A 84 -27.40 -9.78 21.71
CA GLU A 84 -28.22 -9.97 22.90
C GLU A 84 -29.08 -11.22 22.80
N LEU A 85 -29.77 -11.42 21.67
CA LEU A 85 -30.52 -12.65 21.40
C LEU A 85 -29.62 -13.90 21.41
N ALA A 86 -28.39 -13.79 20.91
CA ALA A 86 -27.41 -14.87 21.00
C ALA A 86 -27.03 -15.19 22.46
N ALA A 87 -26.86 -14.16 23.30
CA ALA A 87 -26.57 -14.31 24.72
C ALA A 87 -27.76 -14.90 25.50
N GLU A 88 -28.99 -14.62 25.07
CA GLU A 88 -30.20 -15.23 25.63
C GLU A 88 -30.37 -16.69 25.19
N ALA A 89 -30.08 -17.00 23.93
CA ALA A 89 -30.16 -18.35 23.37
C ALA A 89 -29.16 -19.30 24.06
N ASN A 90 -27.94 -18.83 24.34
CA ASN A 90 -26.94 -19.59 25.09
C ASN A 90 -26.23 -18.73 26.17
N PRO A 91 -26.80 -18.65 27.39
CA PRO A 91 -26.23 -17.85 28.49
C PRO A 91 -24.88 -18.34 29.02
N LEU A 92 -24.46 -19.56 28.66
CA LEU A 92 -23.18 -20.15 29.06
C LEU A 92 -22.09 -19.95 28.00
N SER A 93 -22.42 -19.32 26.87
CA SER A 93 -21.44 -18.98 25.85
C SER A 93 -20.82 -17.61 26.15
N PRO A 94 -19.48 -17.50 26.27
CA PRO A 94 -18.82 -16.20 26.40
C PRO A 94 -18.79 -15.42 25.07
N MET A 95 -19.07 -16.08 23.95
CA MET A 95 -18.88 -15.53 22.60
C MET A 95 -19.80 -14.32 22.31
N PRO A 96 -21.12 -14.35 22.57
CA PRO A 96 -21.98 -13.19 22.30
C PRO A 96 -21.57 -11.93 23.06
N ARG A 97 -21.17 -12.08 24.33
CA ARG A 97 -20.65 -10.99 25.16
C ARG A 97 -19.31 -10.48 24.64
N CYS A 98 -18.44 -11.37 24.17
CA CYS A 98 -17.20 -10.96 23.51
C CYS A 98 -17.47 -10.15 22.23
N GLU A 99 -18.41 -10.57 21.40
CA GLU A 99 -18.77 -9.88 20.16
C GLU A 99 -19.40 -8.50 20.42
N LEU A 100 -20.26 -8.37 21.44
CA LEU A 100 -20.72 -7.07 21.93
C LEU A 100 -19.55 -6.18 22.38
N GLY A 101 -18.60 -6.76 23.11
CA GLY A 101 -17.39 -6.06 23.51
C GLY A 101 -16.60 -5.51 22.31
N LEU A 102 -16.36 -6.35 21.29
CA LEU A 102 -15.68 -5.94 20.06
C LEU A 102 -16.47 -4.88 19.28
N LEU A 103 -17.80 -4.99 19.22
CA LEU A 103 -18.66 -3.98 18.61
C LEU A 103 -18.53 -2.63 19.34
N PHE A 104 -18.57 -2.63 20.66
CA PHE A 104 -18.40 -1.39 21.44
C PHE A 104 -16.99 -0.79 21.32
N VAL A 105 -15.95 -1.61 21.13
CA VAL A 105 -14.62 -1.10 20.76
C VAL A 105 -14.69 -0.35 19.42
N ARG A 106 -15.33 -0.92 18.39
CA ARG A 106 -15.52 -0.24 17.09
C ARG A 106 -16.33 1.04 17.22
N GLN A 107 -17.31 1.07 18.13
CA GLN A 107 -18.10 2.27 18.45
C GLN A 107 -17.41 3.26 19.39
N ARG A 108 -16.13 3.02 19.75
CA ARG A 108 -15.36 3.90 20.64
C ARG A 108 -16.00 4.07 22.02
N GLN A 109 -16.63 3.01 22.52
CA GLN A 109 -17.24 2.93 23.85
C GLN A 109 -16.44 1.97 24.74
N PRO A 110 -15.21 2.33 25.16
CA PRO A 110 -14.30 1.42 25.86
C PRO A 110 -14.84 0.92 27.21
N ASP A 111 -15.65 1.73 27.90
CA ASP A 111 -16.25 1.32 29.17
C ASP A 111 -17.37 0.28 28.99
N ALA A 112 -18.19 0.42 27.94
CA ALA A 112 -19.18 -0.58 27.58
C ALA A 112 -18.51 -1.87 27.11
N ALA A 113 -17.48 -1.75 26.25
CA ALA A 113 -16.68 -2.88 25.79
C ALA A 113 -16.06 -3.66 26.96
N ARG A 114 -15.44 -2.95 27.91
CA ARG A 114 -14.84 -3.56 29.10
C ARG A 114 -15.87 -4.35 29.92
N ARG A 115 -17.07 -3.80 30.13
CA ARG A 115 -18.15 -4.49 30.86
C ARG A 115 -18.54 -5.79 30.16
N GLU A 116 -18.71 -5.77 28.85
CA GLU A 116 -19.08 -6.98 28.10
C GLU A 116 -17.97 -8.03 28.09
N PHE A 117 -16.70 -7.64 27.97
CA PHE A 117 -15.57 -8.57 28.14
C PHE A 117 -15.52 -9.14 29.56
N GLU A 118 -15.79 -8.35 30.60
CA GLU A 118 -15.86 -8.84 31.98
C GLU A 118 -17.02 -9.81 32.18
N LEU A 119 -18.17 -9.60 31.54
CA LEU A 119 -19.28 -10.56 31.54
C LEU A 119 -18.89 -11.87 30.85
N ALA A 120 -18.23 -11.80 29.69
CA ALA A 120 -17.70 -12.98 29.00
C ALA A 120 -16.70 -13.75 29.87
N LEU A 121 -15.80 -13.04 30.58
CA LEU A 121 -14.79 -13.64 31.45
C LEU A 121 -15.37 -14.18 32.76
N LYS A 122 -16.53 -13.68 33.23
CA LYS A 122 -17.27 -14.32 34.34
C LYS A 122 -17.83 -15.68 33.94
N ILE A 123 -18.24 -15.84 32.67
CA ILE A 123 -18.72 -17.11 32.12
C ILE A 123 -17.55 -18.07 31.91
N ASN A 124 -16.47 -17.59 31.25
CA ASN A 124 -15.26 -18.36 31.04
C ASN A 124 -14.00 -17.49 31.31
N PRO A 125 -13.34 -17.66 32.47
CA PRO A 125 -12.15 -16.90 32.83
C PRO A 125 -10.94 -17.07 31.91
N ARG A 126 -10.94 -18.10 31.04
CA ARG A 126 -9.86 -18.40 30.08
C ARG A 126 -10.28 -18.13 28.63
N HIS A 127 -11.35 -17.36 28.41
CA HIS A 127 -11.78 -17.01 27.06
C HIS A 127 -10.81 -16.01 26.42
N VAL A 128 -9.84 -16.53 25.66
CA VAL A 128 -8.74 -15.78 25.05
C VAL A 128 -9.21 -14.52 24.29
N PRO A 129 -10.24 -14.56 23.41
CA PRO A 129 -10.70 -13.36 22.72
C PRO A 129 -11.13 -12.23 23.65
N SER A 130 -11.78 -12.53 24.79
CA SER A 130 -12.19 -11.51 25.76
C SER A 130 -11.05 -11.02 26.64
N MET A 131 -10.08 -11.88 26.97
CA MET A 131 -8.85 -11.46 27.65
C MET A 131 -8.06 -10.47 26.79
N LEU A 132 -7.89 -10.79 25.51
CA LEU A 132 -7.23 -9.91 24.54
C LEU A 132 -8.04 -8.64 24.30
N GLY A 133 -9.36 -8.72 24.17
CA GLY A 133 -10.24 -7.55 24.02
C GLY A 133 -10.07 -6.55 25.17
N LYS A 134 -10.00 -7.04 26.42
CA LYS A 134 -9.71 -6.20 27.59
C LYS A 134 -8.30 -5.61 27.55
N ALA A 135 -7.29 -6.41 27.21
CA ALA A 135 -5.91 -5.93 27.13
C ALA A 135 -5.71 -4.89 26.01
N ARG A 136 -6.42 -5.03 24.88
CA ARG A 136 -6.44 -4.05 23.79
C ARG A 136 -6.97 -2.68 24.23
N ILE A 137 -7.95 -2.65 25.13
CA ILE A 137 -8.44 -1.40 25.73
C ILE A 137 -7.32 -0.72 26.53
N GLU A 138 -6.50 -1.47 27.28
CA GLU A 138 -5.38 -0.89 28.03
C GLU A 138 -4.24 -0.43 27.11
N LEU A 139 -3.96 -1.15 26.01
CA LEU A 139 -3.03 -0.70 24.98
C LEU A 139 -3.47 0.65 24.40
N ALA A 140 -4.75 0.78 24.04
CA ALA A 140 -5.34 2.01 23.50
C ALA A 140 -5.29 3.20 24.50
N LYS A 141 -5.33 2.94 25.80
CA LYS A 141 -5.19 3.96 26.86
C LYS A 141 -3.77 4.41 27.13
N GLY A 142 -2.78 3.83 26.46
CA GLY A 142 -1.41 4.23 26.68
C GLY A 142 -0.55 3.25 27.50
N GLN A 143 -1.01 2.02 27.75
CA GLN A 143 -0.37 1.11 28.73
C GLN A 143 0.16 -0.21 28.10
N PRO A 144 1.15 -0.16 27.21
CA PRO A 144 1.61 -1.29 26.42
C PRO A 144 2.40 -2.30 27.25
N GLU A 145 3.07 -1.89 28.34
CA GLU A 145 3.77 -2.81 29.25
C GLU A 145 2.77 -3.72 29.97
N GLY A 146 1.67 -3.15 30.48
CA GLY A 146 0.60 -3.90 31.13
C GLY A 146 -0.14 -4.80 30.15
N ALA A 147 -0.44 -4.29 28.96
CA ALA A 147 -1.05 -5.06 27.88
C ALA A 147 -0.17 -6.24 27.43
N LEU A 148 1.15 -6.02 27.26
CA LEU A 148 2.11 -7.05 26.92
C LEU A 148 2.22 -8.11 28.01
N ALA A 149 2.22 -7.71 29.29
CA ALA A 149 2.25 -8.65 30.40
C ALA A 149 1.02 -9.58 30.39
N GLU A 150 -0.16 -9.04 30.08
CA GLU A 150 -1.38 -9.85 29.95
C GLU A 150 -1.34 -10.77 28.71
N ALA A 151 -0.88 -10.25 27.57
CA ALA A 151 -0.68 -11.05 26.35
C ALA A 151 0.28 -12.24 26.60
N ARG A 152 1.37 -12.02 27.33
CA ARG A 152 2.33 -13.07 27.70
C ARG A 152 1.75 -14.09 28.67
N LYS A 153 0.85 -13.71 29.58
CA LYS A 153 0.12 -14.69 30.42
C LYS A 153 -0.78 -15.58 29.56
N ILE A 154 -1.46 -15.00 28.57
CA ILE A 154 -2.29 -15.75 27.62
C ILE A 154 -1.39 -16.74 26.86
N LEU A 155 -0.30 -16.28 26.26
CA LEU A 155 0.66 -17.12 25.53
C LEU A 155 1.31 -18.20 26.39
N ALA A 156 1.57 -17.94 27.68
CA ALA A 156 2.07 -18.96 28.60
C ALA A 156 1.09 -20.12 28.79
N SER A 157 -0.22 -19.86 28.66
CA SER A 157 -1.28 -20.87 28.76
C SER A 157 -1.73 -21.44 27.42
N THR A 158 -1.59 -20.67 26.34
CA THR A 158 -2.01 -21.00 24.97
C THR A 158 -0.91 -20.57 23.98
N PRO A 159 0.24 -21.26 23.93
CA PRO A 159 1.40 -20.85 23.13
C PRO A 159 1.14 -20.75 21.62
N GLU A 160 0.13 -21.46 21.13
CA GLU A 160 -0.27 -21.53 19.72
C GLU A 160 -1.29 -20.46 19.30
N SER A 161 -1.73 -19.58 20.21
CA SER A 161 -2.68 -18.52 19.87
C SER A 161 -2.02 -17.43 19.03
N THR A 162 -2.35 -17.43 17.74
CA THR A 162 -1.92 -16.40 16.79
C THR A 162 -2.44 -15.03 17.18
N GLU A 163 -3.67 -14.92 17.68
CA GLU A 163 -4.25 -13.65 18.12
C GLU A 163 -3.46 -13.06 19.29
N ALA A 164 -3.04 -13.89 20.24
CA ALA A 164 -2.24 -13.47 21.38
C ALA A 164 -0.80 -13.09 20.98
N ALA A 165 -0.21 -13.83 20.04
CA ALA A 165 1.12 -13.52 19.50
C ALA A 165 1.12 -12.20 18.72
N VAL A 166 0.12 -12.00 17.84
CA VAL A 166 -0.09 -10.75 17.10
C VAL A 166 -0.26 -9.58 18.06
N PHE A 167 -1.12 -9.73 19.08
CA PHE A 167 -1.33 -8.67 20.07
C PHE A 167 -0.08 -8.37 20.92
N ALA A 168 0.67 -9.39 21.33
CA ALA A 168 1.94 -9.20 22.02
C ALA A 168 2.94 -8.42 21.14
N SER A 169 3.00 -8.75 19.85
CA SER A 169 3.83 -8.04 18.87
C SER A 169 3.38 -6.60 18.67
N GLU A 170 2.07 -6.31 18.58
CA GLU A 170 1.55 -4.93 18.56
C GLU A 170 2.02 -4.13 19.80
N CYS A 171 1.94 -4.73 21.00
CA CYS A 171 2.43 -4.09 22.21
C CYS A 171 3.94 -3.84 22.17
N LEU A 172 4.73 -4.79 21.66
CA LEU A 172 6.18 -4.66 21.49
C LEU A 172 6.55 -3.57 20.47
N LEU A 173 5.77 -3.42 19.40
CA LEU A 173 5.96 -2.32 18.44
C LEU A 173 5.64 -0.96 19.06
N ALA A 174 4.58 -0.87 19.86
CA ALA A 174 4.27 0.34 20.64
C ALA A 174 5.40 0.70 21.64
N LEU A 175 6.15 -0.30 22.11
CA LEU A 175 7.34 -0.14 22.96
C LEU A 175 8.64 0.13 22.17
N GLY A 176 8.60 0.15 20.83
CA GLY A 176 9.78 0.33 19.99
C GLY A 176 10.74 -0.87 19.98
N LYS A 177 10.22 -2.09 20.18
CA LYS A 177 10.98 -3.35 20.25
C LYS A 177 10.67 -4.28 19.05
N PRO A 178 11.04 -3.89 17.81
CA PRO A 178 10.62 -4.61 16.62
C PRO A 178 11.24 -6.02 16.51
N GLU A 179 12.48 -6.23 16.97
CA GLU A 179 13.11 -7.57 16.92
C GLU A 179 12.45 -8.55 17.91
N GLU A 180 12.06 -8.08 19.10
CA GLU A 180 11.28 -8.90 20.03
C GLU A 180 9.91 -9.25 19.41
N ALA A 181 9.25 -8.29 18.75
CA ALA A 181 7.99 -8.51 18.07
C ALA A 181 8.10 -9.58 16.97
N LEU A 182 9.19 -9.58 16.19
CA LEU A 182 9.47 -10.61 15.19
C LEU A 182 9.76 -11.98 15.82
N GLY A 183 10.41 -11.99 16.98
CA GLY A 183 10.61 -13.18 17.79
C GLY A 183 9.29 -13.84 18.20
N GLU A 184 8.34 -13.06 18.71
CA GLU A 184 7.01 -13.55 19.10
C GLU A 184 6.25 -14.10 17.88
N LEU A 185 6.21 -13.37 16.76
CA LEU A 185 5.52 -13.81 15.54
C LEU A 185 6.13 -15.07 14.92
N LYS A 186 7.42 -15.34 15.15
CA LYS A 186 8.09 -16.54 14.64
C LYS A 186 7.45 -17.83 15.17
N THR A 187 6.90 -17.79 16.38
CA THR A 187 6.25 -18.95 17.02
C THR A 187 4.99 -19.40 16.26
N VAL A 188 4.33 -18.47 15.57
CA VAL A 188 3.08 -18.68 14.82
C VAL A 188 3.23 -18.46 13.31
N ALA A 189 4.46 -18.30 12.82
CA ALA A 189 4.75 -17.95 11.42
C ALA A 189 4.23 -18.95 10.39
N GLY A 190 4.02 -20.21 10.76
CA GLY A 190 3.40 -21.22 9.88
C GLY A 190 1.96 -20.90 9.48
N GLN A 191 1.27 -20.04 10.25
CA GLN A 191 -0.10 -19.59 10.00
C GLN A 191 -0.15 -18.27 9.22
N ALA A 192 1.01 -17.67 8.89
CA ALA A 192 1.09 -16.37 8.24
C ALA A 192 0.45 -16.33 6.86
N VAL A 193 0.45 -17.44 6.12
CA VAL A 193 0.01 -17.46 4.72
C VAL A 193 -1.45 -17.04 4.56
N ASP A 194 -2.28 -17.28 5.57
CA ASP A 194 -3.73 -17.05 5.52
C ASP A 194 -4.24 -16.07 6.59
N ASN A 195 -3.36 -15.34 7.29
CA ASN A 195 -3.74 -14.42 8.36
C ASN A 195 -3.25 -12.99 8.09
N ALA A 196 -4.19 -12.10 7.72
CA ALA A 196 -3.91 -10.72 7.35
C ALA A 196 -3.34 -9.90 8.52
N ASP A 197 -3.87 -10.06 9.74
CA ASP A 197 -3.39 -9.34 10.93
C ASP A 197 -1.93 -9.68 11.23
N LEU A 198 -1.58 -10.97 11.12
CA LEU A 198 -0.20 -11.40 11.30
C LEU A 198 0.71 -10.87 10.20
N CYS A 199 0.31 -10.91 8.94
CA CYS A 199 1.07 -10.29 7.85
C CYS A 199 1.27 -8.80 8.08
N TYR A 200 0.23 -8.08 8.52
CA TYR A 200 0.28 -6.64 8.81
C TYR A 200 1.28 -6.32 9.93
N VAL A 201 1.16 -6.98 11.08
CA VAL A 201 2.03 -6.71 12.24
C VAL A 201 3.47 -7.18 11.98
N ARG A 202 3.65 -8.31 11.29
CA ARG A 202 4.98 -8.76 10.85
C ARG A 202 5.63 -7.74 9.94
N ALA A 203 4.90 -7.25 8.95
CA ALA A 203 5.43 -6.29 8.00
C ALA A 203 5.78 -4.96 8.69
N ALA A 204 4.95 -4.49 9.63
CA ALA A 204 5.25 -3.32 10.46
C ALA A 204 6.50 -3.51 11.33
N ALA A 205 6.66 -4.70 11.93
CA ALA A 205 7.84 -5.04 12.72
C ALA A 205 9.12 -5.09 11.87
N LEU A 206 9.05 -5.67 10.67
CA LEU A 206 10.18 -5.72 9.73
C LEU A 206 10.58 -4.33 9.22
N ASP A 207 9.60 -3.45 8.93
CA ASP A 207 9.87 -2.06 8.56
C ASP A 207 10.62 -1.33 9.70
N LEU A 208 10.14 -1.44 10.94
CA LEU A 208 10.78 -0.82 12.11
C LEU A 208 12.16 -1.42 12.44
N ALA A 209 12.39 -2.68 12.09
CA ALA A 209 13.71 -3.33 12.19
C ALA A 209 14.66 -2.98 11.03
N GLY A 210 14.20 -2.24 10.01
CA GLY A 210 14.98 -1.94 8.81
C GLY A 210 15.19 -3.14 7.87
N ARG A 211 14.41 -4.23 8.05
CA ARG A 211 14.44 -5.45 7.22
C ARG A 211 13.51 -5.30 6.03
N VAL A 212 13.86 -4.33 5.18
CA VAL A 212 13.02 -3.78 4.12
C VAL A 212 12.49 -4.86 3.18
N ASP A 213 13.36 -5.68 2.61
CA ASP A 213 12.96 -6.68 1.61
C ASP A 213 11.92 -7.66 2.17
N GLU A 214 12.10 -8.11 3.42
CA GLU A 214 11.16 -9.00 4.10
C GLU A 214 9.85 -8.30 4.48
N ALA A 215 9.92 -7.03 4.90
CA ALA A 215 8.74 -6.24 5.22
C ALA A 215 7.82 -6.12 4.00
N GLN A 216 8.40 -5.92 2.82
CA GLN A 216 7.68 -5.77 1.57
C GLN A 216 6.95 -7.06 1.18
N ASP A 217 7.58 -8.22 1.34
CA ASP A 217 6.93 -9.51 1.08
C ASP A 217 5.73 -9.73 2.02
N ALA A 218 5.89 -9.38 3.31
CA ALA A 218 4.81 -9.45 4.27
C ALA A 218 3.67 -8.46 3.96
N TRP A 219 3.97 -7.25 3.47
CA TRP A 219 2.95 -6.31 2.98
C TRP A 219 2.23 -6.80 1.73
N ARG A 220 2.93 -7.45 0.80
CA ARG A 220 2.32 -8.03 -0.39
C ARG A 220 1.32 -9.13 -0.01
N GLN A 221 1.70 -9.99 0.94
CA GLN A 221 0.80 -11.01 1.47
C GLN A 221 -0.41 -10.38 2.18
N PHE A 222 -0.18 -9.36 3.01
CA PHE A 222 -1.27 -8.59 3.63
C PHE A 222 -2.26 -8.05 2.58
N LEU A 223 -1.78 -7.37 1.53
CA LEU A 223 -2.64 -6.81 0.47
C LEU A 223 -3.33 -7.88 -0.39
N GLN A 224 -2.81 -9.11 -0.44
CA GLN A 224 -3.50 -10.23 -1.08
C GLN A 224 -4.68 -10.74 -0.25
N LEU A 225 -4.54 -10.72 1.08
CA LEU A 225 -5.57 -11.16 2.02
C LEU A 225 -6.61 -10.05 2.28
N GLU A 226 -6.16 -8.80 2.35
CA GLU A 226 -6.97 -7.58 2.51
C GLU A 226 -6.69 -6.61 1.36
N PRO A 227 -7.35 -6.78 0.19
CA PRO A 227 -7.16 -5.91 -0.97
C PRO A 227 -7.88 -4.56 -0.85
N GLU A 228 -8.77 -4.43 0.13
CA GLU A 228 -9.64 -3.28 0.35
C GLU A 228 -9.72 -2.93 1.85
N GLY A 229 -10.32 -1.78 2.17
CA GLY A 229 -10.44 -1.28 3.55
C GLY A 229 -9.43 -0.19 3.90
N GLU A 230 -9.56 0.39 5.10
CA GLU A 230 -8.70 1.49 5.56
C GLU A 230 -7.23 1.03 5.64
N ARG A 231 -6.97 -0.16 6.20
CA ARG A 231 -5.61 -0.71 6.31
C ARG A 231 -4.96 -0.92 4.94
N ALA A 232 -5.70 -1.47 3.97
CA ALA A 232 -5.21 -1.64 2.60
C ALA A 232 -4.89 -0.29 1.95
N ARG A 233 -5.82 0.68 1.99
CA ARG A 233 -5.60 2.06 1.48
C ARG A 233 -4.39 2.71 2.13
N ARG A 234 -4.23 2.57 3.44
CA ARG A 234 -3.08 3.07 4.20
C ARG A 234 -1.78 2.39 3.82
N VAL A 235 -1.82 1.13 3.37
CA VAL A 235 -0.67 0.34 2.88
C VAL A 235 -0.37 0.60 1.40
N GLU A 236 -1.28 1.23 0.65
CA GLU A 236 -1.14 1.57 -0.78
C GLU A 236 -0.84 3.05 -1.12
N GLY A 237 -1.14 4.00 -0.21
CA GLY A 237 -1.15 5.44 -0.48
C GLY A 237 0.06 6.35 -0.14
N GLY A 238 1.17 5.90 0.45
CA GLY A 238 2.29 6.81 0.81
C GLY A 238 3.66 6.30 0.40
N PHE A 239 4.76 7.04 0.51
CA PHE A 239 6.08 6.47 0.20
C PHE A 239 7.09 7.05 1.19
N VAL A 240 7.95 6.24 1.81
CA VAL A 240 9.09 6.75 2.59
C VAL A 240 10.37 6.44 1.86
N VAL A 241 11.27 7.41 1.85
CA VAL A 241 12.66 7.18 1.50
C VAL A 241 13.35 6.54 2.69
N LEU A 242 13.66 5.24 2.57
CA LEU A 242 14.32 4.51 3.65
C LEU A 242 15.81 4.78 3.64
N THR A 243 16.43 4.66 2.47
CA THR A 243 17.86 4.85 2.30
C THR A 243 18.15 5.51 0.96
N VAL A 244 19.22 6.31 0.94
CA VAL A 244 19.83 6.82 -0.29
C VAL A 244 21.28 6.36 -0.28
N ARG A 245 21.65 5.53 -1.24
CA ARG A 245 23.01 4.97 -1.37
C ARG A 245 23.65 5.45 -2.66
N THR A 246 24.84 6.00 -2.57
CA THR A 246 25.67 6.27 -3.75
C THR A 246 26.14 4.96 -4.38
N LEU A 247 25.95 4.82 -5.68
CA LEU A 247 26.48 3.69 -6.45
C LEU A 247 27.94 3.96 -6.83
N GLY A 248 28.82 2.97 -6.58
CA GLY A 248 30.26 3.03 -6.88
C GLY A 248 30.62 2.89 -8.37
N ILE A 249 29.75 3.32 -9.27
CA ILE A 249 30.00 3.28 -10.72
C ILE A 249 30.87 4.48 -11.09
N SER A 250 32.11 4.22 -11.50
CA SER A 250 33.03 5.28 -11.90
C SER A 250 32.60 5.88 -13.24
N LEU A 251 32.21 7.16 -13.21
CA LEU A 251 31.76 7.89 -14.38
C LEU A 251 32.64 9.12 -14.61
N SER A 252 33.25 9.19 -15.79
CA SER A 252 33.98 10.39 -16.24
C SER A 252 33.06 11.49 -16.79
N THR A 253 31.74 11.29 -16.77
CA THR A 253 30.78 12.23 -17.36
C THR A 253 29.37 12.10 -16.78
N SER A 254 28.53 13.12 -17.06
CA SER A 254 27.12 13.16 -16.70
C SER A 254 26.28 12.09 -17.42
N VAL A 255 25.46 11.36 -16.65
CA VAL A 255 24.46 10.39 -17.12
C VAL A 255 23.11 11.05 -17.32
N TRP A 256 22.64 11.15 -18.55
CA TRP A 256 21.38 11.80 -18.92
C TRP A 256 20.14 10.93 -18.71
N SER A 257 20.25 9.62 -18.94
CA SER A 257 19.19 8.64 -18.73
C SER A 257 19.80 7.34 -18.24
N ILE A 258 19.06 6.61 -17.44
CA ILE A 258 19.48 5.37 -16.82
C ILE A 258 18.31 4.40 -16.74
N THR A 259 18.59 3.10 -16.80
CA THR A 259 17.57 2.04 -16.71
C THR A 259 18.23 0.75 -16.21
N PHE A 260 17.50 -0.04 -15.42
CA PHE A 260 17.94 -1.36 -15.00
C PHE A 260 17.69 -2.41 -16.08
N SER A 261 18.49 -3.46 -16.09
CA SER A 261 18.10 -4.71 -16.72
C SER A 261 16.95 -5.35 -15.93
N PRO A 262 16.09 -6.15 -16.59
CA PRO A 262 14.99 -6.85 -15.90
C PRO A 262 15.43 -7.79 -14.77
N ASP A 263 16.68 -8.27 -14.79
CA ASP A 263 17.25 -9.08 -13.72
C ASP A 263 17.81 -8.27 -12.53
N GLY A 264 17.80 -6.93 -12.61
CA GLY A 264 18.32 -6.01 -11.59
C GLY A 264 19.86 -5.99 -11.46
N ARG A 265 20.58 -6.86 -12.19
CA ARG A 265 22.04 -7.04 -12.04
C ARG A 265 22.88 -6.04 -12.84
N HIS A 266 22.27 -5.41 -13.84
CA HIS A 266 22.93 -4.48 -14.73
C HIS A 266 22.18 -3.16 -14.83
N VAL A 267 22.92 -2.12 -15.21
CA VAL A 267 22.37 -0.83 -15.56
C VAL A 267 22.86 -0.41 -16.93
N ALA A 268 21.98 0.18 -17.72
CA ALA A 268 22.34 0.86 -18.95
C ALA A 268 22.36 2.37 -18.72
N LEU A 269 23.46 3.01 -19.10
CA LEU A 269 23.82 4.38 -18.78
C LEU A 269 23.94 5.17 -20.08
N MET A 270 23.19 6.26 -20.21
CA MET A 270 23.24 7.11 -21.39
C MET A 270 23.98 8.40 -21.07
N THR A 271 25.02 8.71 -21.85
CA THR A 271 25.83 9.93 -21.69
C THR A 271 25.94 10.67 -23.02
N HIS A 272 26.58 11.84 -23.04
CA HIS A 272 26.89 12.52 -24.30
C HIS A 272 27.87 11.74 -25.21
N LYS A 273 28.64 10.78 -24.65
CA LYS A 273 29.60 9.96 -25.40
C LYS A 273 28.97 8.72 -26.03
N GLY A 274 27.85 8.24 -25.49
CA GLY A 274 27.22 6.99 -25.92
C GLY A 274 26.40 6.33 -24.83
N ILE A 275 25.94 5.12 -25.14
CA ILE A 275 25.24 4.22 -24.22
C ILE A 275 26.24 3.18 -23.72
N PHE A 276 26.27 2.99 -22.40
CA PHE A 276 27.17 2.08 -21.71
C PHE A 276 26.36 1.08 -20.88
N ARG A 277 26.97 -0.05 -20.55
CA ARG A 277 26.44 -1.06 -19.62
C ARG A 277 27.41 -1.27 -18.47
N SER A 278 26.90 -1.33 -17.25
CA SER A 278 27.66 -1.65 -16.04
C SER A 278 26.92 -2.67 -15.18
N LEU A 279 27.61 -3.28 -14.22
CA LEU A 279 26.96 -3.96 -13.09
C LEU A 279 26.24 -2.91 -12.23
N SER A 280 25.09 -3.28 -11.66
CA SER A 280 24.33 -2.42 -10.73
C SER A 280 25.00 -2.32 -9.37
N ALA A 281 25.63 -3.42 -8.92
CA ALA A 281 26.36 -3.49 -7.66
C ALA A 281 27.85 -3.79 -7.88
N GLY A 282 28.70 -3.04 -7.18
CA GLY A 282 30.15 -3.23 -7.15
C GLY A 282 30.93 -2.30 -8.09
N PRO A 283 32.25 -2.19 -7.88
CA PRO A 283 33.11 -1.40 -8.74
C PRO A 283 33.27 -2.10 -10.10
N GLY A 284 33.01 -1.37 -11.18
CA GLY A 284 33.20 -1.87 -12.54
C GLY A 284 33.24 -0.73 -13.54
N GLU A 285 34.12 -0.82 -14.53
CA GLU A 285 34.15 0.15 -15.62
C GLU A 285 32.99 -0.10 -16.59
N PRO A 286 32.17 0.92 -16.90
CA PRO A 286 31.08 0.78 -17.86
C PRO A 286 31.61 0.41 -19.25
N LYS A 287 31.03 -0.63 -19.87
CA LYS A 287 31.36 -1.08 -21.22
C LYS A 287 30.51 -0.33 -22.25
N LEU A 288 31.14 0.22 -23.28
CA LEU A 288 30.44 0.91 -24.37
C LEU A 288 29.58 -0.08 -25.17
N ILE A 289 28.29 0.23 -25.33
CA ILE A 289 27.36 -0.50 -26.21
C ILE A 289 27.34 0.14 -27.60
N THR A 290 27.03 1.44 -27.64
CA THR A 290 27.03 2.21 -28.88
C THR A 290 27.49 3.65 -28.63
N PRO A 291 28.38 4.21 -29.47
CA PRO A 291 28.77 5.61 -29.36
C PRO A 291 27.62 6.53 -29.74
N CYS A 292 27.63 7.77 -29.23
CA CYS A 292 26.72 8.81 -29.69
C CYS A 292 27.15 9.25 -31.10
N PRO A 293 26.26 9.20 -32.11
CA PRO A 293 26.61 9.66 -33.44
C PRO A 293 26.97 11.16 -33.47
N LYS A 294 27.91 11.55 -34.34
CA LYS A 294 28.29 12.97 -34.50
C LYS A 294 27.07 13.83 -34.81
N LEU A 295 26.97 15.01 -34.19
CA LEU A 295 25.86 15.98 -34.32
C LEU A 295 24.51 15.54 -33.72
N TRP A 296 24.40 14.31 -33.24
CA TRP A 296 23.22 13.80 -32.55
C TRP A 296 23.37 13.91 -31.03
N LYS A 297 22.22 13.98 -30.36
CA LYS A 297 22.09 13.96 -28.90
C LYS A 297 21.20 12.80 -28.50
N LEU A 298 21.67 12.01 -27.56
CA LEU A 298 20.91 10.97 -26.89
C LEU A 298 19.93 11.60 -25.88
N ARG A 299 18.70 11.09 -25.78
CA ARG A 299 17.61 11.71 -25.00
C ARG A 299 16.99 10.83 -23.91
N THR A 300 16.62 9.60 -24.23
CA THR A 300 15.97 8.64 -23.31
C THR A 300 16.42 7.23 -23.64
N LEU A 301 16.42 6.34 -22.65
CA LEU A 301 16.90 4.96 -22.76
C LEU A 301 16.03 4.01 -21.94
N ARG A 302 15.58 2.89 -22.50
CA ARG A 302 14.81 1.85 -21.80
C ARG A 302 15.22 0.44 -22.21
N TRP A 303 15.27 -0.48 -21.24
CA TRP A 303 15.55 -1.89 -21.46
C TRP A 303 14.28 -2.65 -21.83
N SER A 304 14.37 -3.61 -22.75
CA SER A 304 13.28 -4.54 -23.03
C SER A 304 13.05 -5.51 -21.87
N PRO A 305 11.80 -5.97 -21.64
CA PRO A 305 11.47 -6.88 -20.54
C PRO A 305 12.22 -8.23 -20.58
N ASP A 306 12.65 -8.67 -21.76
CA ASP A 306 13.44 -9.90 -21.94
C ASP A 306 14.95 -9.72 -21.66
N GLY A 307 15.40 -8.49 -21.42
CA GLY A 307 16.79 -8.19 -21.12
C GLY A 307 17.72 -8.13 -22.34
N THR A 308 17.22 -8.28 -23.57
CA THR A 308 18.09 -8.44 -24.75
C THR A 308 18.35 -7.14 -25.52
N THR A 309 17.45 -6.17 -25.45
CA THR A 309 17.38 -5.01 -26.35
C THR A 309 17.25 -3.71 -25.56
N LEU A 310 17.87 -2.64 -26.04
CA LEU A 310 17.71 -1.27 -25.55
C LEU A 310 16.99 -0.43 -26.60
N ALA A 311 15.93 0.27 -26.19
CA ALA A 311 15.26 1.28 -26.99
C ALA A 311 15.68 2.68 -26.54
N TYR A 312 16.02 3.55 -27.49
CA TYR A 312 16.45 4.92 -27.19
C TYR A 312 16.07 5.90 -28.28
N SER A 313 15.98 7.19 -27.92
CA SER A 313 15.69 8.25 -28.88
C SER A 313 16.91 9.16 -29.11
N LEU A 314 17.09 9.58 -30.35
CA LEU A 314 18.09 10.55 -30.78
C LEU A 314 17.43 11.85 -31.23
N TYR A 315 18.14 12.96 -31.03
CA TYR A 315 17.74 14.29 -31.48
C TYR A 315 18.92 15.00 -32.16
N ARG A 316 18.68 15.64 -33.31
CA ARG A 316 19.59 16.65 -33.87
C ARG A 316 18.84 17.92 -34.21
N ALA A 317 19.48 19.06 -34.00
CA ALA A 317 18.89 20.38 -34.24
C ALA A 317 19.21 20.94 -35.65
N LYS A 318 20.29 20.46 -36.29
CA LYS A 318 20.80 20.94 -37.57
C LYS A 318 21.19 19.76 -38.46
N PRO A 319 21.04 19.86 -39.80
CA PRO A 319 20.54 21.02 -40.57
C PRO A 319 19.02 21.25 -40.42
N ALA A 320 18.25 20.22 -40.09
CA ALA A 320 16.86 20.30 -39.68
C ALA A 320 16.65 19.59 -38.34
N LYS A 321 15.59 19.96 -37.61
CA LYS A 321 15.20 19.24 -36.39
C LYS A 321 14.76 17.82 -36.80
N GLU A 322 15.46 16.82 -36.30
CA GLU A 322 15.11 15.43 -36.55
C GLU A 322 15.20 14.63 -35.26
N TYR A 323 14.25 13.73 -35.11
CA TYR A 323 14.14 12.79 -34.01
C TYR A 323 14.10 11.39 -34.59
N GLN A 324 14.83 10.46 -33.95
CA GLN A 324 14.85 9.08 -34.37
C GLN A 324 14.64 8.19 -33.15
N LEU A 325 13.91 7.11 -33.36
CA LEU A 325 13.79 6.03 -32.41
C LEU A 325 14.68 4.87 -32.88
N MET A 326 15.46 4.32 -31.96
CA MET A 326 16.51 3.35 -32.24
C MET A 326 16.40 2.14 -31.30
N LEU A 327 16.79 0.98 -31.81
CA LEU A 327 16.97 -0.26 -31.06
C LEU A 327 18.43 -0.71 -31.16
N VAL A 328 19.00 -1.24 -30.09
CA VAL A 328 20.34 -1.86 -30.11
C VAL A 328 20.39 -3.02 -29.13
N GLY A 329 21.20 -4.03 -29.40
CA GLY A 329 21.44 -5.10 -28.43
C GLY A 329 22.00 -4.58 -27.10
N ALA A 330 21.61 -5.20 -26.00
CA ALA A 330 22.08 -4.85 -24.66
C ALA A 330 23.52 -5.36 -24.35
N VAL A 331 24.20 -5.92 -25.35
CA VAL A 331 25.60 -6.36 -25.31
C VAL A 331 26.43 -5.60 -26.34
N PRO A 332 27.72 -5.30 -26.06
CA PRO A 332 28.59 -4.65 -27.03
C PRO A 332 28.70 -5.40 -28.36
N GLY A 333 28.91 -4.66 -29.44
CA GLY A 333 29.22 -5.23 -30.77
C GLY A 333 28.03 -5.42 -31.70
N GLN A 334 26.80 -5.15 -31.24
CA GLN A 334 25.63 -5.14 -32.12
C GLN A 334 25.40 -3.76 -32.74
N GLN A 335 25.00 -3.72 -34.01
CA GLN A 335 24.70 -2.46 -34.68
C GLN A 335 23.31 -1.93 -34.29
N PRO A 336 23.18 -0.61 -34.04
CA PRO A 336 21.88 -0.01 -33.77
C PRO A 336 21.02 0.00 -35.04
N GLN A 337 19.74 -0.32 -34.88
CA GLN A 337 18.73 -0.32 -35.92
C GLN A 337 17.75 0.83 -35.70
N ARG A 338 17.41 1.54 -36.78
CA ARG A 338 16.39 2.60 -36.74
C ARG A 338 15.01 1.97 -36.78
N VAL A 339 14.11 2.41 -35.92
CA VAL A 339 12.69 2.11 -36.04
C VAL A 339 12.12 3.03 -37.12
N GLU A 340 11.60 2.44 -38.17
CA GLU A 340 10.84 3.18 -39.18
C GLU A 340 9.56 3.66 -38.54
N LEU A 341 9.29 4.96 -38.62
CA LEU A 341 8.09 5.57 -38.07
C LEU A 341 7.23 6.07 -39.24
N ALA A 342 5.92 5.85 -39.15
CA ALA A 342 4.98 6.49 -40.04
C ALA A 342 5.07 8.03 -39.90
N GLU A 343 5.22 8.74 -41.02
CA GLU A 343 5.35 10.21 -41.11
C GLU A 343 6.60 10.78 -40.40
N GLN A 344 6.92 12.08 -40.61
CA GLN A 344 8.01 12.75 -39.88
C GLN A 344 7.62 13.10 -38.44
N ARG A 345 7.17 12.11 -37.67
CA ARG A 345 6.83 12.29 -36.26
C ARG A 345 8.10 12.49 -35.45
N MET A 346 7.99 13.32 -34.41
CA MET A 346 9.07 13.60 -33.47
C MET A 346 8.93 12.70 -32.24
N PRO A 347 9.45 11.45 -32.26
CA PRO A 347 9.29 10.51 -31.15
C PRO A 347 9.97 11.02 -29.87
N GLY A 348 9.23 10.97 -28.77
CA GLY A 348 9.71 11.18 -27.41
C GLY A 348 10.24 9.89 -26.77
N GLY A 349 10.21 9.85 -25.43
CA GLY A 349 10.74 8.74 -24.65
C GLY A 349 10.01 7.42 -24.92
N PRO A 350 10.68 6.39 -25.44
CA PRO A 350 10.03 5.10 -25.67
C PRO A 350 9.77 4.36 -24.35
N ARG A 351 8.73 3.53 -24.35
CA ARG A 351 8.38 2.58 -23.28
C ARG A 351 8.00 1.24 -23.88
N TRP A 352 8.56 0.17 -23.36
CA TRP A 352 8.18 -1.18 -23.77
C TRP A 352 6.85 -1.57 -23.14
N SER A 353 5.99 -2.24 -23.91
CA SER A 353 4.91 -3.02 -23.32
C SER A 353 5.49 -4.14 -22.46
N PRO A 354 4.79 -4.62 -21.41
CA PRO A 354 5.25 -5.73 -20.58
C PRO A 354 5.61 -7.01 -21.36
N SER A 355 4.94 -7.26 -22.50
CA SER A 355 5.23 -8.41 -23.37
C SER A 355 6.52 -8.26 -24.20
N GLY A 356 7.12 -7.07 -24.25
CA GLY A 356 8.27 -6.74 -25.11
C GLY A 356 7.96 -6.68 -26.61
N GLN A 357 6.70 -6.83 -27.02
CA GLN A 357 6.31 -6.85 -28.44
C GLN A 357 5.98 -5.46 -28.99
N GLN A 358 5.65 -4.50 -28.12
CA GLN A 358 5.23 -3.17 -28.53
C GLN A 358 6.07 -2.09 -27.88
N LEU A 359 6.21 -0.96 -28.58
CA LEU A 359 6.87 0.23 -28.08
C LEU A 359 5.92 1.43 -28.12
N LEU A 360 5.58 1.94 -26.96
CA LEU A 360 4.85 3.19 -26.78
C LEU A 360 5.83 4.37 -26.89
N TYR A 361 5.43 5.41 -27.59
CA TYR A 361 6.16 6.68 -27.62
C TYR A 361 5.20 7.85 -27.79
N TYR A 362 5.56 9.01 -27.23
CA TYR A 362 4.85 10.26 -27.44
C TYR A 362 5.29 10.91 -28.77
N ALA A 363 4.34 11.34 -29.58
CA ALA A 363 4.61 12.07 -30.82
C ALA A 363 4.41 13.57 -30.61
N ALA A 364 5.51 14.31 -30.42
CA ALA A 364 5.50 15.72 -30.04
C ALA A 364 4.94 16.70 -31.10
N THR A 365 4.65 16.20 -32.30
CA THR A 365 4.09 16.98 -33.41
C THR A 365 2.57 17.01 -33.36
N ASP A 366 1.98 15.95 -32.80
CA ASP A 366 0.54 15.71 -32.83
C ASP A 366 -0.10 15.72 -31.43
N ASP A 367 0.72 15.80 -30.38
CA ASP A 367 0.32 15.68 -28.98
C ASP A 367 -0.46 14.39 -28.64
N VAL A 368 -0.05 13.28 -29.27
CA VAL A 368 -0.66 11.96 -29.10
C VAL A 368 0.36 10.91 -28.68
N LEU A 369 -0.16 9.82 -28.12
CA LEU A 369 0.60 8.59 -27.92
C LEU A 369 0.53 7.72 -29.18
N CYS A 370 1.61 7.02 -29.47
CA CYS A 370 1.71 6.07 -30.56
C CYS A 370 2.27 4.76 -30.04
N ILE A 371 1.75 3.64 -30.55
CA ILE A 371 2.27 2.31 -30.27
C ILE A 371 2.77 1.72 -31.58
N TRP A 372 4.04 1.33 -31.59
CA TRP A 372 4.67 0.56 -32.65
C TRP A 372 4.68 -0.92 -32.29
N ASP A 373 4.31 -1.77 -33.23
CA ASP A 373 4.35 -3.22 -33.09
C ASP A 373 5.63 -3.79 -33.74
N ARG A 374 6.40 -4.55 -32.97
CA ARG A 374 7.73 -5.03 -33.39
C ARG A 374 7.67 -6.09 -34.49
N ALA A 375 6.61 -6.91 -34.51
CA ALA A 375 6.50 -8.05 -35.41
C ALA A 375 6.01 -7.62 -36.80
N SER A 376 4.99 -6.76 -36.82
CA SER A 376 4.38 -6.25 -38.06
C SER A 376 5.06 -4.99 -38.60
N GLY A 377 5.69 -4.19 -37.73
CA GLY A 377 6.16 -2.86 -38.06
C GLY A 377 5.04 -1.81 -38.08
N GLU A 378 3.80 -2.18 -37.77
CA GLU A 378 2.66 -1.26 -37.82
C GLU A 378 2.66 -0.26 -36.67
N HIS A 379 2.03 0.89 -36.90
CA HIS A 379 1.84 1.95 -35.91
C HIS A 379 0.37 2.25 -35.70
N ARG A 380 -0.04 2.36 -34.44
CA ARG A 380 -1.38 2.84 -34.07
C ARG A 380 -1.31 4.07 -33.18
N ILE A 381 -2.19 5.03 -33.44
CA ILE A 381 -2.35 6.22 -32.60
C ILE A 381 -3.26 5.87 -31.43
N VAL A 382 -2.83 6.20 -30.22
CA VAL A 382 -3.64 6.15 -29.01
C VAL A 382 -3.96 7.57 -28.59
N LYS A 383 -5.14 8.04 -29.01
CA LYS A 383 -5.67 9.33 -28.59
C LYS A 383 -6.25 9.20 -27.19
N LEU A 384 -5.74 9.97 -26.24
CA LEU A 384 -6.37 10.01 -24.92
C LEU A 384 -7.71 10.74 -25.05
N VAL A 385 -8.75 10.18 -24.42
CA VAL A 385 -10.09 10.77 -24.40
C VAL A 385 -10.67 10.82 -23.00
N ASN A 386 -11.36 11.91 -22.68
CA ASN A 386 -12.09 12.06 -21.42
C ASN A 386 -13.37 11.21 -21.41
N GLU A 387 -14.14 11.27 -20.32
CA GLU A 387 -15.41 10.53 -20.18
C GLU A 387 -16.44 10.86 -21.28
N ALA A 388 -16.42 12.09 -21.80
CA ALA A 388 -17.27 12.54 -22.90
C ALA A 388 -16.74 12.13 -24.30
N GLY A 389 -15.63 11.38 -24.37
CA GLY A 389 -15.00 10.95 -25.62
C GLY A 389 -14.23 12.05 -26.35
N GLN A 390 -14.01 13.20 -25.70
CA GLN A 390 -13.27 14.31 -26.29
C GLN A 390 -11.77 14.09 -26.16
N HIS A 391 -11.02 14.43 -27.22
CA HIS A 391 -9.57 14.33 -27.23
C HIS A 391 -8.94 15.21 -26.14
N VAL A 392 -7.94 14.65 -25.45
CA VAL A 392 -7.11 15.37 -24.50
C VAL A 392 -5.65 15.25 -24.91
N TYR A 393 -4.90 16.32 -24.73
CA TYR A 393 -3.49 16.34 -25.09
C TYR A 393 -2.73 15.41 -24.15
N ALA A 394 -2.01 14.44 -24.72
CA ALA A 394 -1.19 13.50 -23.97
C ALA A 394 0.28 13.90 -24.07
N ALA A 395 1.06 13.67 -23.03
CA ALA A 395 2.52 13.77 -23.09
C ALA A 395 3.14 12.37 -22.95
N GLN A 396 4.21 12.22 -22.16
CA GLN A 396 4.77 10.90 -21.90
C GLN A 396 3.81 10.03 -21.07
N ALA A 397 3.87 8.72 -21.31
CA ALA A 397 3.08 7.71 -20.62
C ALA A 397 3.90 6.44 -20.44
N ASP A 398 3.50 5.60 -19.50
CA ASP A 398 4.06 4.27 -19.28
C ASP A 398 2.96 3.23 -19.08
N TYR A 399 3.28 1.95 -19.27
CA TYR A 399 2.33 0.85 -19.09
C TYR A 399 2.18 0.49 -17.61
N THR A 400 0.98 0.07 -17.23
CA THR A 400 0.83 -0.78 -16.04
C THR A 400 1.44 -2.16 -16.30
N PRO A 401 1.90 -2.90 -15.26
CA PRO A 401 2.57 -4.20 -15.46
C PRO A 401 1.71 -5.26 -16.18
N ASP A 402 0.38 -5.17 -16.06
CA ASP A 402 -0.55 -6.04 -16.78
C ASP A 402 -0.74 -5.67 -18.27
N GLY A 403 -0.19 -4.52 -18.70
CA GLY A 403 -0.25 -4.00 -20.06
C GLY A 403 -1.62 -3.49 -20.48
N ARG A 404 -2.62 -3.47 -19.59
CA ARG A 404 -4.01 -3.11 -19.92
C ARG A 404 -4.22 -1.60 -19.91
N GLU A 405 -3.45 -0.90 -19.11
CA GLU A 405 -3.58 0.53 -18.90
C GLU A 405 -2.27 1.27 -19.09
N LEU A 406 -2.41 2.59 -19.26
CA LEU A 406 -1.35 3.56 -19.37
C LEU A 406 -1.49 4.55 -18.22
N VAL A 407 -0.38 4.88 -17.57
CA VAL A 407 -0.28 6.04 -16.69
C VAL A 407 0.35 7.17 -17.50
N ALA A 408 -0.42 8.21 -17.77
CA ALA A 408 -0.06 9.27 -18.70
C ALA A 408 -0.20 10.67 -18.08
N GLU A 409 0.75 11.54 -18.41
CA GLU A 409 0.55 12.98 -18.27
C GLU A 409 -0.45 13.44 -19.35
N ALA A 410 -1.49 14.15 -18.94
CA ALA A 410 -2.46 14.72 -19.87
C ALA A 410 -2.89 16.14 -19.47
N VAL A 411 -3.26 16.92 -20.48
CA VAL A 411 -3.82 18.26 -20.32
C VAL A 411 -5.26 18.25 -20.83
N MET A 412 -6.19 18.56 -19.91
CA MET A 412 -7.62 18.63 -20.20
C MET A 412 -8.13 20.05 -20.08
N ARG A 413 -9.17 20.39 -20.84
CA ARG A 413 -9.91 21.63 -20.64
C ARG A 413 -11.07 21.36 -19.70
N VAL A 414 -11.05 22.01 -18.53
CA VAL A 414 -12.09 21.92 -17.49
C VAL A 414 -12.54 23.34 -17.17
N ASP A 415 -13.83 23.63 -17.35
CA ASP A 415 -14.43 24.96 -17.18
C ASP A 415 -13.70 26.07 -17.96
N GLY A 416 -13.28 25.77 -19.18
CA GLY A 416 -12.54 26.70 -20.05
C GLY A 416 -11.06 26.88 -19.69
N LYS A 417 -10.57 26.31 -18.58
CA LYS A 417 -9.15 26.36 -18.17
C LYS A 417 -8.43 25.06 -18.51
N LEU A 418 -7.18 25.15 -18.93
CA LEU A 418 -6.31 23.98 -19.09
C LEU A 418 -5.86 23.49 -17.71
N ARG A 419 -6.11 22.22 -17.40
CA ARG A 419 -5.64 21.55 -16.19
C ARG A 419 -4.75 20.38 -16.56
N ARG A 420 -3.56 20.34 -15.95
CA ARG A 420 -2.61 19.23 -16.13
C ARG A 420 -2.79 18.22 -15.01
N GLY A 421 -2.67 16.95 -15.35
CA GLY A 421 -2.77 15.88 -14.37
C GLY A 421 -2.06 14.63 -14.82
N CYS A 422 -1.96 13.69 -13.90
CA CYS A 422 -1.58 12.32 -14.21
C CYS A 422 -2.84 11.45 -14.17
N TYR A 423 -3.04 10.64 -15.22
CA TYR A 423 -4.27 9.88 -15.44
C TYR A 423 -3.95 8.43 -15.79
N ARG A 424 -4.85 7.54 -15.39
CA ARG A 424 -4.91 6.18 -15.93
C ARG A 424 -5.85 6.14 -17.11
N ALA A 425 -5.43 5.49 -18.18
CA ALA A 425 -6.23 5.30 -19.38
C ALA A 425 -6.05 3.88 -19.93
N THR A 426 -7.09 3.33 -20.55
CA THR A 426 -6.98 2.01 -21.20
C THR A 426 -5.98 2.06 -22.35
N ALA A 427 -5.02 1.12 -22.41
CA ALA A 427 -4.02 1.06 -23.48
C ALA A 427 -4.63 0.69 -24.84
N ALA A 428 -5.77 0.01 -24.84
CA ALA A 428 -6.48 -0.36 -26.06
C ALA A 428 -7.12 0.84 -26.75
N THR A 429 -7.79 1.72 -25.99
CA THR A 429 -8.66 2.78 -26.54
C THR A 429 -8.22 4.20 -26.23
N GLY A 430 -7.33 4.40 -25.25
CA GLY A 430 -6.97 5.73 -24.74
C GLY A 430 -8.03 6.37 -23.84
N ARG A 431 -9.14 5.67 -23.54
CA ARG A 431 -10.16 6.18 -22.60
C ARG A 431 -9.59 6.32 -21.21
N ILE A 432 -9.66 7.54 -20.65
CA ILE A 432 -9.31 7.81 -19.25
C ILE A 432 -10.30 7.08 -18.34
N VAL A 433 -9.76 6.34 -17.36
CA VAL A 433 -10.52 5.56 -16.37
C VAL A 433 -10.37 6.11 -14.95
N ALA A 434 -9.28 6.84 -14.68
CA ALA A 434 -9.08 7.49 -13.39
C ALA A 434 -8.15 8.70 -13.49
N LYS A 435 -8.38 9.70 -12.64
CA LYS A 435 -7.43 10.79 -12.35
C LYS A 435 -6.63 10.39 -11.11
N LEU A 436 -5.30 10.33 -11.23
CA LEU A 436 -4.44 10.07 -10.07
C LEU A 436 -4.29 11.32 -9.22
N PHE A 437 -3.83 12.41 -9.82
CA PHE A 437 -3.63 13.70 -9.16
C PHE A 437 -3.64 14.86 -10.15
N ASP A 438 -3.96 16.06 -9.64
CA ASP A 438 -3.74 17.33 -10.36
C ASP A 438 -2.29 17.77 -10.18
N GLN A 439 -1.70 18.37 -11.20
CA GLN A 439 -0.32 18.86 -11.13
C GLN A 439 -0.23 20.30 -10.60
N GLY A 440 -1.30 21.10 -10.74
CA GLY A 440 -1.24 22.53 -10.43
C GLY A 440 -0.15 23.25 -11.24
N ASP A 441 0.65 24.07 -10.57
CA ASP A 441 1.77 24.82 -11.19
C ASP A 441 3.06 24.01 -11.32
N GLU A 442 3.18 22.89 -10.59
CA GLU A 442 4.35 22.01 -10.60
C GLU A 442 4.15 20.85 -11.58
N ARG A 443 4.95 20.80 -12.63
CA ARG A 443 4.84 19.76 -13.66
C ARG A 443 5.35 18.42 -13.14
N PHE A 444 4.62 17.34 -13.40
CA PHE A 444 5.06 15.97 -13.16
C PHE A 444 5.33 15.32 -14.52
N HIS A 445 6.60 15.12 -14.85
CA HIS A 445 7.05 14.69 -16.15
C HIS A 445 7.58 13.27 -16.17
N SER A 446 7.44 12.63 -17.34
CA SER A 446 7.98 11.32 -17.65
C SER A 446 7.53 10.25 -16.64
N PRO A 447 6.21 10.00 -16.47
CA PRO A 447 5.74 8.96 -15.56
C PRO A 447 6.45 7.64 -15.85
N ALA A 448 6.87 6.96 -14.79
CA ALA A 448 7.37 5.60 -14.83
C ALA A 448 6.66 4.79 -13.74
N VAL A 449 6.00 3.71 -14.14
CA VAL A 449 5.21 2.87 -13.23
C VAL A 449 6.12 1.80 -12.63
N SER A 450 5.97 1.50 -11.33
CA SER A 450 6.72 0.45 -10.67
C SER A 450 6.33 -0.93 -11.18
N GLU A 451 7.22 -1.90 -11.03
CA GLU A 451 7.00 -3.27 -11.51
C GLU A 451 5.83 -3.98 -10.81
N ASP A 452 5.51 -3.60 -9.58
CA ASP A 452 4.32 -4.06 -8.86
C ASP A 452 3.04 -3.27 -9.23
N GLY A 453 3.18 -2.21 -10.02
CA GLY A 453 2.09 -1.40 -10.55
C GLY A 453 1.45 -0.47 -9.53
N ILE A 454 1.96 -0.40 -8.30
CA ILE A 454 1.36 0.36 -7.19
C ILE A 454 1.83 1.81 -7.19
N ALA A 455 3.03 2.09 -7.71
CA ALA A 455 3.65 3.41 -7.66
C ALA A 455 3.91 3.97 -9.05
N VAL A 456 3.89 5.29 -9.15
CA VAL A 456 4.40 6.04 -10.30
C VAL A 456 5.39 7.08 -9.80
N VAL A 457 6.58 7.10 -10.40
CA VAL A 457 7.57 8.14 -10.18
C VAL A 457 7.57 9.10 -11.37
N GLY A 458 7.86 10.37 -11.10
CA GLY A 458 8.07 11.38 -12.11
C GLY A 458 9.02 12.46 -11.61
N TRP A 459 9.57 13.22 -12.54
CA TRP A 459 10.36 14.39 -12.22
C TRP A 459 9.47 15.62 -12.10
N SER A 460 9.65 16.39 -11.03
CA SER A 460 8.86 17.58 -10.70
C SER A 460 9.61 18.88 -11.01
N GLU A 461 9.03 19.69 -11.90
CA GLU A 461 9.54 20.99 -12.34
C GLU A 461 8.60 22.12 -11.87
N GLY A 462 9.11 23.11 -11.12
CA GLY A 462 8.33 24.28 -10.71
C GLY A 462 8.74 24.85 -9.35
N SER A 463 8.96 23.99 -8.35
CA SER A 463 9.63 24.38 -7.11
C SER A 463 11.14 24.39 -7.32
N LYS A 464 11.84 25.38 -6.75
CA LYS A 464 13.29 25.29 -6.55
C LYS A 464 13.53 24.84 -5.10
N PRO A 465 14.28 23.76 -4.87
CA PRO A 465 14.92 22.88 -5.87
C PRO A 465 13.92 21.97 -6.62
N SER A 466 14.28 21.59 -7.85
CA SER A 466 13.58 20.54 -8.60
C SER A 466 13.81 19.19 -7.92
N GLY A 467 12.92 18.22 -8.13
CA GLY A 467 13.02 16.93 -7.43
C GLY A 467 12.23 15.81 -8.09
N PHE A 468 12.25 14.63 -7.46
CA PHE A 468 11.41 13.50 -7.88
C PHE A 468 10.25 13.34 -6.91
N ASP A 469 9.07 13.14 -7.47
CA ASP A 469 7.89 12.80 -6.69
C ASP A 469 7.47 11.36 -7.04
N VAL A 470 7.02 10.63 -6.03
CA VAL A 470 6.35 9.34 -6.18
C VAL A 470 4.91 9.49 -5.74
N ALA A 471 4.00 8.80 -6.41
CA ALA A 471 2.58 8.81 -6.12
C ALA A 471 2.01 7.40 -6.31
N SER A 472 0.88 7.09 -5.68
CA SER A 472 0.16 5.84 -5.93
C SER A 472 -0.50 5.86 -7.31
N THR A 473 -0.59 4.70 -7.97
CA THR A 473 -1.40 4.50 -9.18
C THR A 473 -2.88 4.23 -8.86
N ARG A 474 -3.24 4.17 -7.58
CA ARG A 474 -4.63 4.12 -7.11
C ARG A 474 -5.09 5.53 -6.74
N PRO A 475 -6.25 5.99 -7.27
CA PRO A 475 -6.82 7.29 -6.91
C PRO A 475 -7.62 7.22 -5.60
N PRO A 476 -7.76 8.34 -4.86
CA PRO A 476 -7.03 9.59 -5.04
C PRO A 476 -5.58 9.43 -4.60
N SER A 477 -4.65 9.99 -5.36
CA SER A 477 -3.23 9.85 -5.11
C SER A 477 -2.61 11.19 -4.71
N LYS A 478 -1.65 11.15 -3.78
CA LYS A 478 -0.88 12.33 -3.36
C LYS A 478 0.58 12.14 -3.77
N ARG A 479 1.18 13.20 -4.30
CA ARG A 479 2.61 13.24 -4.61
C ARG A 479 3.41 13.34 -3.31
N VAL A 480 4.40 12.47 -3.17
CA VAL A 480 5.39 12.50 -2.11
C VAL A 480 6.74 12.83 -2.71
N ARG A 481 7.37 13.92 -2.24
CA ARG A 481 8.71 14.28 -2.68
C ARG A 481 9.73 13.33 -2.07
N VAL A 482 10.48 12.67 -2.94
CA VAL A 482 11.48 11.66 -2.59
C VAL A 482 12.87 12.28 -2.46
N LEU A 483 13.24 13.19 -3.37
CA LEU A 483 14.57 13.78 -3.35
C LEU A 483 14.60 15.09 -4.12
N ASP A 484 15.28 16.09 -3.56
CA ASP A 484 15.64 17.30 -4.27
C ASP A 484 16.85 17.02 -5.16
N ALA A 485 16.63 16.98 -6.46
CA ALA A 485 17.58 16.47 -7.44
C ALA A 485 17.43 17.16 -8.79
N GLY A 486 18.56 17.27 -9.50
CA GLY A 486 18.59 17.83 -10.85
C GLY A 486 17.67 17.09 -11.84
N PRO A 487 17.29 17.74 -12.95
CA PRO A 487 16.20 17.30 -13.81
C PRO A 487 16.59 16.12 -14.71
N ARG A 488 16.42 14.87 -14.23
CA ARG A 488 16.72 13.66 -15.02
C ARG A 488 15.77 12.52 -14.66
N GLU A 489 15.33 11.74 -15.64
CA GLU A 489 14.33 10.69 -15.43
C GLU A 489 14.82 9.61 -14.43
N PRO A 490 14.11 9.37 -13.32
CA PRO A 490 14.36 8.23 -12.46
C PRO A 490 13.86 6.93 -13.12
N THR A 491 14.40 5.80 -12.69
CA THR A 491 13.99 4.47 -13.16
C THR A 491 13.74 3.55 -11.98
N TRP A 492 12.75 2.68 -12.09
CA TRP A 492 12.52 1.61 -11.13
C TRP A 492 13.53 0.49 -11.30
N HIS A 493 13.99 -0.05 -10.18
CA HIS A 493 14.55 -1.38 -10.10
C HIS A 493 13.42 -2.41 -10.33
N PRO A 494 13.70 -3.58 -10.93
CA PRO A 494 12.67 -4.61 -11.18
C PRO A 494 11.95 -5.14 -9.93
N GLU A 495 12.51 -4.91 -8.73
CA GLU A 495 11.77 -5.20 -7.48
C GLU A 495 10.58 -4.25 -7.24
N GLY A 496 10.49 -3.15 -8.01
CA GLY A 496 9.43 -2.15 -7.91
C GLY A 496 9.58 -1.13 -6.78
N ARG A 497 10.65 -1.21 -5.98
CA ARG A 497 10.78 -0.43 -4.72
C ARG A 497 12.13 0.23 -4.49
N LYS A 498 13.07 0.07 -5.42
CA LYS A 498 14.25 0.94 -5.52
C LYS A 498 14.11 1.84 -6.73
N LEU A 499 14.46 3.10 -6.57
CA LEU A 499 14.64 4.03 -7.66
C LEU A 499 16.12 4.25 -7.89
N LEU A 500 16.52 4.36 -9.14
CA LEU A 500 17.85 4.85 -9.48
C LEU A 500 17.69 6.21 -10.14
N ALA A 501 18.38 7.20 -9.57
CA ALA A 501 18.39 8.56 -10.07
C ALA A 501 19.83 9.09 -10.21
N PRO A 502 20.15 9.81 -11.30
CA PRO A 502 21.39 10.56 -11.39
C PRO A 502 21.26 11.88 -10.62
N LEU A 503 22.07 12.04 -9.58
CA LEU A 503 22.25 13.30 -8.86
C LEU A 503 23.35 14.15 -9.47
N THR A 504 23.13 15.46 -9.44
CA THR A 504 24.17 16.46 -9.71
C THR A 504 24.52 17.14 -8.40
N ILE A 505 25.48 16.57 -7.67
CA ILE A 505 26.17 17.27 -6.57
C ILE A 505 27.17 18.23 -7.25
N PRO A 506 27.44 19.45 -6.73
CA PRO A 506 28.26 20.44 -7.43
C PRO A 506 29.57 19.88 -8.03
N GLY A 507 29.58 19.68 -9.35
CA GLY A 507 30.74 19.20 -10.12
C GLY A 507 30.94 17.67 -10.20
N VAL A 508 30.23 16.86 -9.40
CA VAL A 508 30.41 15.40 -9.36
C VAL A 508 29.13 14.70 -9.81
N PRO A 509 29.11 14.04 -10.99
CA PRO A 509 28.02 13.16 -11.38
C PRO A 509 27.96 11.98 -10.40
N THR A 510 26.85 11.87 -9.67
CA THR A 510 26.65 10.80 -8.69
C THR A 510 25.41 10.01 -9.07
N LEU A 511 25.51 8.70 -9.09
CA LEU A 511 24.32 7.84 -9.20
C LEU A 511 23.90 7.46 -7.79
N VAL A 512 22.62 7.61 -7.49
CA VAL A 512 22.05 7.12 -6.24
C VAL A 512 21.01 6.07 -6.52
N GLU A 513 21.03 5.06 -5.67
CA GLU A 513 19.94 4.13 -5.46
C GLU A 513 19.17 4.62 -4.24
N ILE A 514 17.86 4.76 -4.40
CA ILE A 514 16.94 5.23 -3.39
C ILE A 514 16.04 4.04 -3.07
N SER A 515 16.20 3.47 -1.88
CA SER A 515 15.27 2.44 -1.44
C SER A 515 14.02 3.12 -0.91
N LEU A 516 12.89 2.83 -1.56
CA LEU A 516 11.59 3.21 -1.07
C LEU A 516 11.07 2.10 -0.19
N GLY A 517 10.56 2.51 0.95
CA GLY A 517 9.86 1.65 1.87
C GLY A 517 8.38 1.65 1.60
N GLY A 518 7.72 0.73 2.30
CA GLY A 518 6.34 0.97 2.71
C GLY A 518 6.23 2.41 3.21
N LEU A 519 5.26 3.08 2.60
CA LEU A 519 4.67 4.36 2.81
C LEU A 519 4.97 5.10 4.13
N ASP A 520 4.94 6.43 4.12
CA ASP A 520 4.83 7.20 5.37
C ASP A 520 3.48 6.85 5.99
N ARG A 521 3.48 5.80 6.83
CA ARG A 521 2.30 5.14 7.38
C ARG A 521 1.87 5.71 8.70
N ARG A 522 2.50 6.78 9.15
CA ARG A 522 2.00 7.53 10.28
C ARG A 522 0.84 8.33 9.71
N PRO A 523 -0.42 8.04 10.07
CA PRO A 523 -1.53 8.86 9.62
C PRO A 523 -1.54 10.21 10.36
N LEU A 524 -0.42 10.55 10.98
CA LEU A 524 -0.16 11.68 11.84
C LEU A 524 1.21 12.22 11.47
N ARG A 525 1.23 13.46 11.01
CA ARG A 525 2.47 14.22 10.87
C ARG A 525 2.78 14.90 12.19
N LEU A 526 3.97 14.68 12.74
CA LEU A 526 4.43 15.41 13.92
C LEU A 526 5.29 16.61 13.55
N SER A 527 4.89 17.77 14.05
CA SER A 527 5.74 18.94 14.20
C SER A 527 5.86 19.29 15.67
N THR A 528 6.95 19.96 16.03
CA THR A 528 7.22 20.30 17.42
C THR A 528 7.79 21.70 17.46
N ARG A 529 7.26 22.56 18.32
CA ARG A 529 7.75 23.92 18.48
C ARG A 529 8.12 24.13 19.94
N ARG A 530 9.35 24.56 20.19
CA ARG A 530 9.81 24.88 21.53
C ARG A 530 9.76 26.38 21.78
N GLU A 531 9.14 26.75 22.89
CA GLU A 531 9.21 28.06 23.52
C GLU A 531 9.96 27.93 24.85
N THR A 532 10.37 29.03 25.48
CA THR A 532 11.38 29.11 26.55
C THR A 532 11.27 28.02 27.65
N LYS A 533 10.07 27.54 27.97
CA LYS A 533 9.84 26.44 28.94
C LYS A 533 8.84 25.37 28.48
N THR A 534 8.30 25.49 27.27
CA THR A 534 7.17 24.66 26.81
C THR A 534 7.48 24.11 25.44
N LEU A 535 7.31 22.80 25.28
CA LEU A 535 7.39 22.13 23.99
C LEU A 535 5.97 21.84 23.52
N THR A 536 5.55 22.46 22.43
CA THR A 536 4.27 22.15 21.79
C THR A 536 4.49 21.04 20.77
N VAL A 537 3.81 19.92 20.95
CA VAL A 537 3.74 18.85 19.95
C VAL A 537 2.46 19.02 19.16
N THR A 538 2.56 19.15 17.85
CA THR A 538 1.41 19.18 16.95
C THR A 538 1.38 17.89 16.14
N ALA A 539 0.28 17.14 16.20
CA ALA A 539 0.00 16.02 15.31
C ALA A 539 -1.09 16.41 14.31
N ALA A 540 -0.82 16.29 13.01
CA ALA A 540 -1.80 16.56 11.96
C ALA A 540 -2.28 15.27 11.32
N SER A 541 -3.60 15.04 11.26
CA SER A 541 -4.16 13.88 10.57
C SER A 541 -3.87 13.93 9.08
N GLN A 542 -3.40 12.81 8.56
CA GLN A 542 -3.20 12.54 7.14
C GLN A 542 -4.20 11.50 6.61
N SER A 543 -5.11 11.02 7.47
CA SER A 543 -6.16 10.06 7.11
C SER A 543 -7.40 10.73 6.51
N GLU A 544 -8.16 9.98 5.70
CA GLU A 544 -9.49 10.36 5.21
C GLU A 544 -10.61 10.02 6.21
N GLU A 545 -10.27 9.35 7.31
CA GLU A 545 -11.19 9.00 8.38
C GLU A 545 -10.72 9.62 9.70
N ALA A 546 -11.66 9.83 10.63
CA ALA A 546 -11.33 10.37 11.93
C ALA A 546 -10.53 9.36 12.75
N GLN A 547 -9.46 9.81 13.41
CA GLN A 547 -8.55 8.94 14.16
C GLN A 547 -8.50 9.34 15.61
N GLN A 548 -8.48 8.34 16.50
CA GLN A 548 -8.22 8.58 17.91
C GLN A 548 -6.72 8.54 18.14
N VAL A 549 -6.18 9.60 18.72
CA VAL A 549 -4.76 9.73 18.93
C VAL A 549 -4.44 10.09 20.37
N SER A 550 -3.32 9.58 20.86
CA SER A 550 -2.83 9.85 22.20
C SER A 550 -1.37 10.26 22.13
N LEU A 551 -0.96 11.26 22.92
CA LEU A 551 0.43 11.67 23.05
C LEU A 551 1.08 10.94 24.23
N ARG A 552 2.28 10.44 24.01
CA ARG A 552 3.21 10.04 25.06
C ARG A 552 4.55 10.70 24.87
N TRP A 553 5.27 10.93 25.96
CA TRP A 553 6.62 11.44 25.89
C TRP A 553 7.52 10.88 27.00
N GLU A 554 8.81 10.81 26.69
CA GLU A 554 9.86 10.29 27.57
C GLU A 554 11.04 11.28 27.55
N ALA A 555 11.57 11.63 28.72
CA ALA A 555 12.70 12.53 28.87
C ALA A 555 13.99 11.75 29.15
N PHE A 556 15.11 12.18 28.57
CA PHE A 556 16.43 11.53 28.68
C PHE A 556 17.53 12.54 28.97
N ASP A 557 18.54 12.16 29.75
CA ASP A 557 19.74 12.95 30.02
C ASP A 557 20.85 12.76 28.98
N SER A 558 22.02 13.36 29.23
CA SER A 558 23.20 13.30 28.35
C SER A 558 23.80 11.90 28.20
N GLU A 559 23.51 10.99 29.12
CA GLU A 559 23.93 9.59 29.04
C GLU A 559 22.85 8.71 28.42
N SER A 560 21.79 9.32 27.87
CA SER A 560 20.60 8.65 27.34
C SER A 560 19.83 7.84 28.40
N LEU A 561 20.00 8.16 29.70
CA LEU A 561 19.24 7.55 30.77
C LEU A 561 17.89 8.27 30.89
N ARG A 562 16.83 7.47 31.03
CA ARG A 562 15.46 7.94 31.16
C ARG A 562 15.28 8.68 32.49
N LEU A 563 14.81 9.92 32.42
CA LEU A 563 14.54 10.79 33.56
C LEU A 563 13.05 10.70 33.95
N GLY A 564 12.70 9.70 34.77
CA GLY A 564 11.36 9.52 35.32
C GLY A 564 10.38 8.73 34.44
N GLU A 565 9.13 8.63 34.89
CA GLU A 565 8.06 7.93 34.17
C GLU A 565 7.61 8.70 32.92
N PRO A 566 7.10 8.00 31.87
CA PRO A 566 6.60 8.67 30.68
C PRO A 566 5.43 9.58 31.03
N GLY A 567 5.44 10.82 30.54
CA GLY A 567 4.24 11.64 30.56
C GLY A 567 3.29 11.17 29.47
N VAL A 568 2.03 10.92 29.83
CA VAL A 568 0.96 10.55 28.90
C VAL A 568 -0.06 11.68 28.89
N SER A 569 -0.51 12.13 27.73
CA SER A 569 -1.69 13.01 27.70
C SER A 569 -2.90 12.18 28.12
N GLU A 570 -3.58 12.58 29.19
CA GLU A 570 -4.79 11.89 29.66
C GLU A 570 -5.93 11.93 28.62
N GLU A 571 -5.92 12.90 27.69
CA GLU A 571 -6.90 13.02 26.61
C GLU A 571 -6.48 12.28 25.33
N ILE A 572 -7.32 11.32 24.95
CA ILE A 572 -7.39 10.81 23.58
C ILE A 572 -8.11 11.87 22.75
N VAL A 573 -7.44 12.41 21.74
CA VAL A 573 -8.00 13.42 20.83
C VAL A 573 -8.50 12.72 19.57
N GLU A 574 -9.72 13.02 19.15
CA GLU A 574 -10.19 12.63 17.82
C GLU A 574 -9.73 13.68 16.80
N LEU A 575 -8.95 13.25 15.79
CA LEU A 575 -8.53 14.08 14.68
C LEU A 575 -9.29 13.67 13.42
N LYS A 576 -10.16 14.55 12.92
CA LYS A 576 -10.79 14.38 11.60
C LYS A 576 -9.76 14.62 10.48
N PRO A 577 -10.09 14.29 9.23
CA PRO A 577 -9.21 14.57 8.10
C PRO A 577 -8.74 16.02 8.09
N GLU A 578 -7.44 16.22 7.93
CA GLU A 578 -6.77 17.53 7.89
C GLU A 578 -6.78 18.34 9.21
N GLU A 579 -7.42 17.84 10.27
CA GLU A 579 -7.35 18.45 11.61
C GLU A 579 -5.99 18.24 12.27
N ARG A 580 -5.69 19.10 13.23
CA ARG A 580 -4.45 19.06 14.01
C ARG A 580 -4.78 19.05 15.50
N GLY A 581 -4.12 18.16 16.22
CA GLY A 581 -4.09 18.14 17.68
C GLY A 581 -2.80 18.76 18.18
N GLU A 582 -2.88 19.53 19.25
CA GLU A 582 -1.73 20.14 19.89
C GLU A 582 -1.67 19.75 21.36
N TRP A 583 -0.49 19.38 21.81
CA TRP A 583 -0.23 19.03 23.20
C TRP A 583 0.92 19.91 23.71
N PRO A 584 0.67 20.77 24.70
CA PRO A 584 1.74 21.43 25.42
C PRO A 584 2.41 20.44 26.37
N LEU A 585 3.74 20.42 26.35
CA LEU A 585 4.58 19.63 27.23
C LEU A 585 5.42 20.58 28.06
N GLU A 586 5.21 20.54 29.38
CA GLU A 586 5.96 21.31 30.35
C GLU A 586 6.82 20.38 31.21
N LEU A 587 8.11 20.70 31.32
CA LEU A 587 9.02 20.02 32.22
C LEU A 587 9.12 20.77 33.55
N SER A 588 9.26 20.02 34.65
CA SER A 588 9.54 20.64 35.95
C SER A 588 10.90 21.36 35.92
N PRO A 589 11.13 22.37 36.79
CA PRO A 589 12.41 23.07 36.86
C PRO A 589 13.63 22.18 37.17
N GLU A 590 13.42 21.01 37.78
CA GLU A 590 14.48 20.02 38.01
C GLU A 590 14.73 19.16 36.77
N GLN A 591 13.67 18.68 36.11
CA GLN A 591 13.78 17.91 34.86
C GLN A 591 14.47 18.74 33.77
N ALA A 592 14.09 20.00 33.60
CA ALA A 592 14.64 20.87 32.56
C ALA A 592 16.16 21.10 32.66
N LYS A 593 16.80 20.84 33.82
CA LYS A 593 18.24 21.01 34.03
C LYS A 593 19.07 19.82 33.53
N SER A 594 18.51 18.62 33.52
CA SER A 594 19.20 17.39 33.17
C SER A 594 18.73 16.80 31.84
N VAL A 595 17.54 17.15 31.36
CA VAL A 595 17.01 16.68 30.07
C VAL A 595 17.85 17.23 28.91
N GLN A 596 18.31 16.32 28.06
CA GLN A 596 18.97 16.61 26.79
C GLN A 596 18.10 16.22 25.61
N THR A 597 17.29 15.17 25.74
CA THR A 597 16.45 14.67 24.64
C THR A 597 15.07 14.33 25.15
N ILE A 598 14.04 14.70 24.38
CA ILE A 598 12.66 14.26 24.59
C ILE A 598 12.26 13.38 23.41
N LYS A 599 11.81 12.16 23.71
CA LYS A 599 11.14 11.30 22.74
C LYS A 599 9.66 11.51 22.85
N VAL A 600 9.03 11.95 21.78
CA VAL A 600 7.59 12.11 21.67
C VAL A 600 7.05 11.00 20.79
N THR A 601 5.96 10.36 21.23
CA THR A 601 5.25 9.31 20.49
C THR A 601 3.75 9.66 20.47
N VAL A 602 3.17 9.87 19.29
CA VAL A 602 1.71 9.98 19.14
C VAL A 602 1.18 8.70 18.54
N LEU A 603 0.38 7.95 19.28
CA LEU A 603 -0.20 6.68 18.83
C LEU A 603 -1.60 6.93 18.29
N ASN A 604 -1.98 6.28 17.19
CA ASN A 604 -3.38 6.20 16.76
C ASN A 604 -4.13 5.03 17.43
N GLN A 605 -5.40 4.82 17.06
CA GLN A 605 -6.24 3.72 17.57
C GLN A 605 -5.69 2.31 17.33
N ASP A 606 -4.80 2.15 16.35
CA ASP A 606 -4.19 0.86 15.98
C ASP A 606 -2.87 0.62 16.73
N GLY A 607 -2.48 1.52 17.64
CA GLY A 607 -1.18 1.48 18.31
C GLY A 607 0.00 1.82 17.39
N VAL A 608 -0.28 2.25 16.14
CA VAL A 608 0.73 2.69 15.18
C VAL A 608 0.91 4.19 15.32
N GLY A 609 2.06 4.60 15.82
CA GLY A 609 2.31 6.00 16.14
C GLY A 609 3.36 6.70 15.31
N ALA A 610 3.34 8.02 15.38
CA ALA A 610 4.44 8.86 14.99
C ALA A 610 5.40 9.06 16.16
N VAL A 611 6.70 8.85 15.91
CA VAL A 611 7.75 9.11 16.90
C VAL A 611 8.63 10.26 16.42
N LYS A 612 9.01 11.16 17.31
CA LYS A 612 9.98 12.21 17.07
C LYS A 612 10.91 12.35 18.28
N LEU A 613 12.22 12.30 18.04
CA LEU A 613 13.23 12.69 19.02
C LEU A 613 13.49 14.18 18.88
N ILE A 614 13.60 14.87 20.01
CA ILE A 614 13.68 16.33 20.09
C ILE A 614 14.87 16.65 20.98
N ASP A 615 15.82 17.40 20.45
CA ASP A 615 16.89 17.96 21.27
C ASP A 615 16.31 19.05 22.17
N TRP A 616 16.37 18.86 23.48
CA TRP A 616 15.89 19.82 24.48
C TRP A 616 16.92 20.93 24.74
N THR A 617 18.09 20.92 24.12
CA THR A 617 19.08 22.00 24.29
C THR A 617 19.02 23.03 23.17
N GLU A 618 18.50 22.69 22.00
CA GLU A 618 18.33 23.62 20.89
C GLU A 618 17.01 24.42 20.99
N GLU A 619 17.07 25.75 20.87
CA GLU A 619 15.89 26.62 20.69
C GLU A 619 15.58 26.72 19.18
N GLY A 620 14.36 26.38 18.75
CA GLY A 620 13.99 26.45 17.32
C GLY A 620 12.64 25.82 16.94
N GLN A 621 12.19 26.11 15.71
CA GLN A 621 10.94 25.64 15.06
C GLN A 621 11.06 24.29 14.36
#